data_AF-A0A0B2VRB6-F1
#
_entry.id   AF-A0A0B2VRB6-F1
#
_cell.length_a   1.000
_cell.length_b   1.000
_cell.length_c   1.000
_cell.angle_alpha   90.00
_cell.angle_beta   90.00
_cell.angle_gamma   90.00
#
_symmetry.space_group_name_H-M   'P 1'
#
loop_
_entity.id
_entity.type
_entity.pdbx_description
1 polymer ?
#
loop_
_entity_poly.entity_id
_entity_poly.type
_entity_poly.pdbx_seq_one_letter_code
_entity_poly.pdbx_strand_id
1 'polypeptide(L)' 'MVKDSSYLFITGPDVVKAVTNEEVTQEELGGAKTHNTTSGVAHGAFENDIEALQNMRDLIDYLPLSNKDPAPIRACDDPW' A
#
# COMPACT_ATOMS: atom_id res chain seq x y z
N MET A 1 -1.07 1.96 -1.23
CA MET A 1 -0.37 3.03 -1.96
C MET A 1 -1.31 3.57 -3.03
N VAL A 2 -1.17 4.83 -3.42
CA VAL A 2 -1.97 5.45 -4.48
C VAL A 2 -1.11 5.54 -5.74
N LYS A 3 -1.67 5.14 -6.87
CA LYS A 3 -0.99 5.10 -8.17
C LYS A 3 -0.61 6.52 -8.61
N ASP A 4 0.58 6.64 -9.20
CA ASP A 4 1.12 7.89 -9.76
C ASP A 4 1.27 9.09 -8.79
N SER A 5 0.92 8.94 -7.51
CA SER A 5 1.01 10.00 -6.51
C SER A 5 1.86 9.64 -5.29
N SER A 6 2.17 8.35 -5.10
CA SER A 6 2.93 7.87 -3.93
C SER A 6 4.11 6.99 -4.32
N TYR A 7 5.25 7.26 -3.68
CA TYR A 7 6.51 6.54 -3.90
C TYR A 7 7.15 6.20 -2.56
N LEU A 8 7.82 5.05 -2.47
CA LEU A 8 8.54 4.60 -1.28
C LEU A 8 9.90 4.01 -1.67
N PHE A 9 10.98 4.54 -1.10
CA PHE A 9 12.32 3.97 -1.27
C PHE A 9 13.23 4.49 -0.15
N ILE A 10 14.29 3.73 0.15
CA ILE A 10 15.29 4.14 1.17
C ILE A 10 16.21 5.22 0.59
N THR A 11 16.62 5.03 -0.65
CA THR A 11 17.55 5.92 -1.37
C THR A 11 16.90 6.34 -2.68
N GLY A 12 16.89 7.65 -2.96
CA GLY A 12 16.26 8.19 -4.16
C GLY A 12 17.01 7.87 -5.46
N PRO A 13 16.34 8.01 -6.62
CA PRO A 13 16.90 7.64 -7.93
C PRO A 13 18.15 8.44 -8.29
N ASP A 14 18.26 9.70 -7.88
CA ASP A 14 19.45 10.52 -8.15
C ASP A 14 20.72 9.95 -7.49
N VAL A 15 20.58 9.40 -6.29
CA VAL A 15 21.69 8.78 -5.56
C VAL A 15 22.02 7.41 -6.13
N VAL A 16 21.00 6.64 -6.53
CA VAL A 16 21.20 5.37 -7.26
C VAL A 16 22.01 5.65 -8.53
N LYS A 17 21.59 6.62 -9.35
CA LYS A 17 22.32 7.02 -10.56
C LYS A 17 23.76 7.45 -10.27
N ALA A 18 23.98 8.26 -9.23
CA ALA A 18 25.32 8.73 -8.90
C ALA A 18 26.28 7.63 -8.43
N VAL A 19 25.77 6.59 -7.76
CA VAL A 19 26.60 5.54 -7.14
C VAL A 19 26.72 4.30 -8.04
N THR A 20 25.63 3.86 -8.65
CA THR A 20 25.59 2.62 -9.44
C THR A 20 25.58 2.86 -10.95
N ASN A 21 25.45 4.12 -11.41
CA ASN A 21 25.22 4.49 -12.81
C ASN A 21 23.95 3.87 -13.42
N GLU A 22 23.00 3.43 -12.60
CA GLU A 22 21.70 2.94 -13.08
C GLU A 22 20.72 4.11 -13.20
N GLU A 23 20.13 4.26 -14.39
CA GLU A 23 19.04 5.21 -14.61
C GLU A 23 17.70 4.53 -14.34
N VAL A 24 17.06 4.89 -13.22
CA VAL A 24 15.75 4.38 -12.83
C VAL A 24 14.83 5.54 -12.49
N THR A 25 13.56 5.45 -12.89
CA THR A 25 12.55 6.45 -12.55
C THR A 25 12.02 6.24 -11.12
N GLN A 26 11.35 7.24 -10.56
CA GLN A 26 10.71 7.11 -9.24
C GLN A 26 9.63 6.02 -9.22
N GLU A 27 8.86 5.89 -10.31
CA GLU A 27 7.81 4.87 -10.44
C GLU A 27 8.40 3.46 -10.51
N GLU A 28 9.48 3.28 -11.28
CA GLU A 28 10.15 1.97 -11.37
C GLU A 28 10.80 1.59 -10.04
N LEU A 29 11.47 2.54 -9.38
CA LEU A 29 12.22 2.30 -8.15
C LEU A 29 11.30 1.98 -6.96
N GLY A 30 10.18 2.68 -6.82
CA GLY A 30 9.37 2.62 -5.61
C GLY A 30 7.91 3.03 -5.79
N GLY A 31 7.38 2.97 -7.00
CA GLY A 31 5.97 3.25 -7.28
C GLY A 31 5.02 2.23 -6.68
N ALA A 32 3.73 2.57 -6.70
CA ALA A 32 2.67 1.71 -6.16
C ALA A 32 2.64 0.34 -6.86
N LYS A 33 2.95 0.28 -8.16
CA LYS A 33 3.00 -0.97 -8.92
C LYS A 33 4.13 -1.89 -8.44
N THR A 34 5.36 -1.37 -8.36
CA THR A 34 6.54 -2.13 -7.92
C THR A 34 6.34 -2.75 -6.54
N HIS A 35 5.75 -2.00 -5.60
CA HIS A 35 5.51 -2.50 -4.25
C HIS A 35 4.35 -3.49 -4.11
N ASN A 36 3.43 -3.52 -5.06
CA ASN A 36 2.32 -4.47 -5.06
C ASN A 36 2.65 -5.77 -5.83
N THR A 37 3.48 -5.69 -6.88
CA THR A 37 3.81 -6.86 -7.73
C THR A 37 5.12 -7.53 -7.39
N THR A 38 6.14 -6.76 -7.00
CA THR A 38 7.53 -7.27 -6.91
C THR A 38 8.00 -7.35 -5.47
N SER A 39 7.92 -6.26 -4.71
CA SER A 39 8.47 -6.24 -3.35
C SER A 39 7.50 -6.73 -2.27
N GLY A 40 6.19 -6.73 -2.55
CA GLY A 40 5.14 -7.12 -1.59
C GLY A 40 5.01 -6.20 -0.37
N VAL A 41 5.57 -4.98 -0.42
CA VAL A 41 5.52 -4.02 0.69
C VAL A 41 4.14 -3.36 0.81
N ALA A 42 3.47 -3.16 -0.32
CA ALA A 42 2.14 -2.56 -0.36
C ALA A 42 1.06 -3.63 -0.53
N HIS A 43 0.12 -3.69 0.41
CA HIS A 43 -1.03 -4.61 0.33
C HIS A 43 -2.05 -4.21 -0.74
N GLY A 44 -2.09 -2.93 -1.13
CA GLY A 44 -3.04 -2.41 -2.13
C GLY A 44 -2.47 -1.24 -2.94
N ALA A 45 -2.92 -1.13 -4.18
CA ALA A 45 -2.63 -0.03 -5.10
C ALA A 45 -3.97 0.58 -5.58
N PHE A 46 -4.27 1.79 -5.12
CA PHE A 46 -5.55 2.48 -5.33
C PHE A 46 -5.41 3.59 -6.36
N GLU A 47 -6.49 3.96 -7.05
CA GLU A 47 -6.46 5.00 -8.09
C GLU A 47 -6.36 6.41 -7.50
N ASN A 48 -6.90 6.63 -6.30
CA ASN A 48 -6.88 7.93 -5.63
C ASN A 48 -6.95 7.82 -4.10
N ASP A 49 -6.74 8.95 -3.43
CA ASP A 49 -6.70 9.03 -1.96
C ASP A 49 -8.06 8.68 -1.31
N ILE A 50 -9.18 9.04 -1.95
CA ILE A 50 -10.51 8.78 -1.40
C ILE A 50 -10.77 7.27 -1.35
N GLU A 51 -10.48 6.58 -2.45
CA GLU A 51 -10.60 5.12 -2.54
C GLU A 51 -9.67 4.42 -1.53
N ALA A 52 -8.42 4.89 -1.40
CA ALA A 52 -7.48 4.35 -0.43
C ALA A 52 -7.99 4.48 1.02
N LEU A 53 -8.55 5.64 1.38
CA LEU A 53 -9.11 5.89 2.70
C LEU A 53 -10.39 5.10 2.96
N GLN A 54 -11.23 4.89 1.95
CA GLN A 54 -12.43 4.06 2.07
C GLN A 54 -12.05 2.60 2.36
N ASN A 55 -11.15 2.01 1.55
CA ASN A 55 -10.67 0.66 1.76
C ASN A 55 -9.93 0.50 3.11
N MET A 56 -9.20 1.52 3.55
CA MET A 56 -8.59 1.50 4.87
C MET A 56 -9.64 1.46 5.99
N ARG A 57 -10.74 2.21 5.90
CA ARG A 57 -11.84 2.13 6.88
C ARG A 57 -12.46 0.73 6.88
N ASP A 58 -12.71 0.17 5.71
CA ASP A 58 -13.28 -1.18 5.59
C ASP A 58 -12.37 -2.22 6.25
N LEU A 59 -11.04 -2.10 6.09
CA LEU A 59 -10.07 -2.96 6.77
C LEU A 59 -10.12 -2.78 8.30
N ILE A 60 -10.14 -1.53 8.78
CA ILE A 60 -10.19 -1.24 10.22
C ILE A 60 -11.47 -1.79 10.85
N ASP A 61 -12.60 -1.80 10.13
CA ASP A 61 -13.87 -2.36 10.60
C ASP A 61 -13.81 -3.89 10.86
N TYR A 62 -12.78 -4.59 10.35
CA TYR A 62 -12.52 -5.99 10.69
C TYR A 62 -11.61 -6.16 11.91
N LEU A 63 -10.95 -5.11 12.40
CA LEU A 63 -9.94 -5.20 13.47
C LEU A 63 -10.51 -4.82 14.84
N PRO A 64 -10.12 -5.52 15.92
CA PRO A 64 -10.40 -5.06 17.27
C PRO A 64 -9.58 -3.79 17.59
N LEU A 65 -10.02 -3.04 18.61
CA LEU A 65 -9.30 -1.84 19.08
C LEU A 65 -7.89 -2.16 19.58
N SER A 66 -7.68 -3.37 20.11
CA SER A 66 -6.38 -3.86 20.53
C SER A 66 -6.33 -5.38 20.47
N ASN A 67 -5.14 -5.97 20.66
CA ASN A 67 -4.96 -7.42 20.73
C ASN A 67 -5.60 -8.08 21.97
N LYS A 68 -6.16 -7.30 22.91
CA LYS A 68 -6.86 -7.79 24.10
C LYS A 68 -8.38 -7.76 23.96
N ASP A 69 -8.89 -7.02 22.97
CA ASP A 69 -10.32 -6.84 22.74
C ASP A 69 -10.83 -7.89 21.74
N PRO A 70 -12.10 -8.33 21.86
CA PRO A 70 -12.69 -9.21 20.87
C PRO A 70 -12.82 -8.52 19.51
N ALA A 71 -12.70 -9.29 18.43
CA ALA A 71 -12.93 -8.78 17.08
C ALA A 71 -14.40 -8.33 16.90
N PRO A 72 -14.66 -7.29 16.09
CA PRO A 72 -16.03 -6.85 15.78
C PRO A 72 -16.86 -7.96 15.13
N ILE A 73 -18.11 -8.13 15.59
CA ILE A 73 -19.07 -9.04 14.95
C ILE A 73 -19.76 -8.27 13.83
N ARG A 74 -19.68 -8.78 12.60
CA ARG A 74 -20.36 -8.23 11.44
C ARG A 74 -21.54 -9.12 11.07
N ALA A 75 -22.61 -8.49 10.58
CA ALA A 75 -23.70 -9.25 9.96
C ALA A 75 -23.13 -9.99 8.74
N CYS A 76 -23.34 -11.30 8.70
CA CYS A 76 -23.00 -12.13 7.57
C CYS A 76 -24.31 -12.51 6.90
N ASP A 77 -24.53 -11.98 5.70
CA ASP A 77 -25.69 -12.31 4.89
C ASP A 77 -25.41 -13.51 3.96
N ASP A 78 -24.30 -14.24 4.19
CA ASP A 78 -23.97 -15.45 3.45
C ASP A 78 -25.01 -16.53 3.77
N PRO A 79 -25.80 -16.98 2.78
CA PRO A 79 -26.88 -17.94 3.02
C PRO A 79 -26.39 -19.39 3.18
N TRP A 80 -25.08 -19.66 3.20
CA TRP A 80 -24.49 -21.00 3.25
C TRP A 80 -23.67 -21.28 4.52
#